data_AF-T1BT83-F1
#
_entry.id   AF-T1BT83-F1
#
_cell.length_a   1.000
_cell.length_b   1.000
_cell.length_c   1.000
_cell.angle_alpha   90.00
_cell.angle_beta   90.00
_cell.angle_gamma   90.00
#
_symmetry.space_group_name_H-M   'P 1'
#
loop_
_entity.id
_entity.type
_entity.pdbx_description
1 polymer ?
#
loop_
_entity_poly.entity_id
_entity_poly.type
_entity_poly.pdbx_seq_one_letter_code
_entity_poly.pdbx_strand_id
1 'polypeptide(L)'
;TYSEETGEVFLGRSVTQHKQVSDVTAHAIDEEVRRVIECNYKTAREILTAALDKLHSMAEALIKYETIEEDQLKDIMAGRVPKPPSGWDDTMSHRPPPPAPGPLPGAPLGSPAS
;
A
#
# COMPACT_ATOMS: atom_id res chain seq x y z
N THR A 1 -32.83 45.85 -46.19
CA THR A 1 -31.90 44.72 -46.03
C THR A 1 -30.64 45.20 -45.33
N TYR A 2 -30.62 45.19 -44.00
CA TYR A 2 -29.41 45.41 -43.19
C TYR A 2 -29.79 45.26 -41.70
N SER A 3 -29.89 44.03 -41.16
CA SER A 3 -29.94 43.84 -39.69
C SER A 3 -29.81 42.39 -39.17
N GLU A 4 -29.44 41.40 -39.98
CA GLU A 4 -29.38 39.99 -39.52
C GLU A 4 -27.94 39.42 -39.45
N GLU A 5 -26.98 39.99 -40.18
CA GLU A 5 -25.60 39.44 -40.27
C GLU A 5 -24.71 39.81 -39.06
N THR A 6 -24.98 40.91 -38.34
CA THR A 6 -24.11 41.39 -37.26
C THR A 6 -24.27 40.65 -35.93
N GLY A 7 -25.40 39.98 -35.69
CA GLY A 7 -25.65 39.22 -34.47
C GLY A 7 -24.99 37.83 -34.46
N GLU A 8 -24.96 37.17 -35.62
CA GLU A 8 -24.51 35.77 -35.75
C GLU A 8 -22.97 35.65 -35.62
N VAL A 9 -22.22 36.61 -36.15
CA VAL A 9 -20.75 36.67 -36.06
C VAL A 9 -20.28 36.93 -34.61
N PHE A 10 -21.08 37.66 -33.83
CA PHE A 10 -20.79 37.98 -32.43
C PHE A 10 -20.99 36.76 -31.51
N LEU A 11 -22.02 35.95 -31.80
CA LEU A 11 -22.26 34.66 -31.13
C LEU A 11 -21.15 33.65 -31.47
N GLY A 12 -20.72 33.56 -32.74
CA GLY A 12 -19.65 32.65 -33.15
C GLY A 12 -18.29 32.96 -32.52
N ARG A 13 -17.92 34.25 -32.38
CA ARG A 13 -16.66 34.64 -31.69
C ARG A 13 -16.74 34.41 -30.19
N SER A 14 -17.86 34.72 -29.55
CA SER A 14 -18.04 34.56 -28.10
C SER A 14 -17.98 33.10 -27.67
N VAL A 15 -18.66 32.20 -28.39
CA VAL A 15 -18.64 30.75 -28.11
C VAL A 15 -17.23 30.18 -28.29
N THR A 16 -16.53 30.59 -29.37
CA THR A 16 -15.15 30.14 -29.61
C THR A 16 -14.20 30.63 -28.52
N GLN A 17 -14.32 31.89 -28.10
CA GLN A 17 -13.49 32.45 -27.02
C GLN A 17 -13.77 31.78 -25.68
N HIS A 18 -15.03 31.52 -25.35
CA HIS A 18 -15.42 30.82 -24.12
C HIS A 18 -14.92 29.36 -24.10
N LYS A 19 -14.95 28.67 -25.24
CA LYS A 19 -14.37 27.34 -25.39
C LYS A 19 -12.84 27.35 -25.22
N GLN A 20 -12.15 28.31 -25.83
CA GLN A 20 -10.70 28.46 -25.67
C GLN A 20 -10.32 28.74 -24.20
N VAL A 21 -11.09 29.59 -23.49
CA VAL A 21 -10.90 29.82 -22.06
C VAL A 21 -11.15 28.55 -21.25
N SER A 22 -12.19 27.77 -21.60
CA SER A 22 -12.45 26.47 -20.96
C SER A 22 -11.30 25.49 -21.17
N ASP A 23 -10.75 25.40 -22.38
CA ASP A 23 -9.64 24.49 -22.70
C ASP A 23 -8.36 24.89 -21.94
N VAL A 24 -8.03 26.19 -21.90
CA VAL A 24 -6.88 26.72 -21.13
C VAL A 24 -7.08 26.50 -19.63
N THR A 25 -8.29 26.73 -19.12
CA THR A 25 -8.61 26.55 -17.70
C THR A 25 -8.55 25.08 -17.30
N ALA A 26 -9.09 24.18 -18.11
CA ALA A 26 -9.01 22.74 -17.88
C ALA A 26 -7.55 22.26 -17.89
N HIS A 27 -6.74 22.74 -18.82
CA HIS A 27 -5.32 22.42 -18.85
C HIS A 27 -4.59 22.88 -17.58
N ALA A 28 -4.85 24.10 -17.11
CA ALA A 28 -4.26 24.62 -15.87
C ALA A 28 -4.69 23.80 -14.64
N ILE A 29 -5.94 23.31 -14.61
CA ILE A 29 -6.42 22.42 -13.55
C ILE A 29 -5.65 21.09 -13.57
N ASP A 30 -5.50 20.47 -14.74
CA ASP A 30 -4.77 19.20 -14.87
C ASP A 30 -3.30 19.33 -14.47
N GLU A 31 -2.66 20.45 -14.81
CA GLU A 31 -1.30 20.76 -14.36
C GLU A 31 -1.20 20.89 -12.84
N GLU A 32 -2.15 21.60 -12.22
CA GLU A 32 -2.15 21.78 -10.77
C GLU A 32 -2.39 20.45 -10.04
N VAL A 33 -3.33 19.64 -10.51
CA VAL A 33 -3.60 18.30 -9.95
C VAL A 33 -2.35 17.43 -10.03
N ARG A 34 -1.67 17.40 -11.18
CA ARG A 34 -0.41 16.68 -11.34
C ARG A 34 0.66 17.18 -10.38
N ARG A 35 0.80 18.50 -10.23
CA ARG A 35 1.76 19.12 -9.32
C ARG A 35 1.51 18.72 -7.87
N VAL A 36 0.26 18.73 -7.43
CA VAL A 36 -0.14 18.32 -6.07
C VAL A 36 0.22 16.85 -5.83
N ILE A 37 -0.12 15.97 -6.77
CA ILE A 37 0.18 14.54 -6.66
C ILE A 37 1.70 14.31 -6.57
N GLU A 38 2.47 14.92 -7.47
CA GLU A 38 3.93 14.75 -7.51
C GLU A 38 4.59 15.28 -6.23
N CYS A 39 4.15 16.44 -5.74
CA CYS A 39 4.66 17.03 -4.50
C CYS A 39 4.41 16.10 -3.30
N ASN A 40 3.19 15.58 -3.18
CA ASN A 40 2.82 14.68 -2.09
C ASN A 40 3.53 13.33 -2.19
N TYR A 41 3.67 12.79 -3.40
CA TYR A 41 4.43 11.57 -3.65
C TYR A 41 5.89 11.73 -3.23
N LYS A 42 6.53 12.82 -3.69
CA LYS A 42 7.92 13.13 -3.32
C LYS A 42 8.07 13.28 -1.80
N THR A 43 7.18 14.03 -1.16
CA THR A 43 7.20 14.23 0.30
C THR A 43 7.05 12.91 1.04
N ALA A 44 6.09 12.06 0.65
CA ALA A 44 5.90 10.75 1.24
C ALA A 44 7.15 9.86 1.06
N ARG A 45 7.73 9.85 -0.14
CA ARG A 45 8.96 9.10 -0.44
C ARG A 45 10.13 9.58 0.40
N GLU A 46 10.31 10.89 0.56
CA GLU A 46 11.35 11.48 1.40
C GLU A 46 11.18 11.08 2.86
N ILE A 47 9.96 11.14 3.40
CA ILE A 47 9.66 10.70 4.77
C ILE A 47 9.99 9.22 4.95
N LEU A 48 9.55 8.35 4.03
CA LEU A 48 9.78 6.91 4.10
C LEU A 48 11.27 6.56 3.97
N THR A 49 11.98 7.19 3.03
CA THR A 49 13.42 6.95 2.81
C THR A 49 14.28 7.47 3.97
N ALA A 50 13.93 8.61 4.56
CA ALA A 50 14.60 9.13 5.75
C ALA A 50 14.37 8.25 7.00
N ALA A 51 13.29 7.46 7.01
CA ALA A 51 12.90 6.57 8.11
C ALA A 51 13.01 5.08 7.74
N LEU A 52 13.97 4.71 6.88
CA LEU A 52 14.13 3.33 6.38
C LEU A 52 14.20 2.27 7.48
N ASP A 53 14.91 2.54 8.58
CA ASP A 53 15.04 1.60 9.70
C ASP A 53 13.68 1.27 10.33
N LYS A 54 12.82 2.28 10.45
CA LYS A 54 11.45 2.13 10.97
C LYS A 54 10.57 1.39 9.97
N LEU A 55 10.72 1.69 8.68
CA LEU A 55 10.00 1.01 7.62
C LEU A 55 10.31 -0.49 7.60
N HIS A 56 11.60 -0.87 7.68
CA HIS A 56 12.00 -2.27 7.77
C HIS A 56 11.49 -2.93 9.06
N SER A 57 11.55 -2.23 10.20
CA SER A 57 11.01 -2.74 11.46
C SER A 57 9.49 -3.00 11.39
N MET A 58 8.73 -2.13 10.72
CA MET A 58 7.30 -2.36 10.46
C MET A 58 7.08 -3.55 9.54
N ALA A 59 7.87 -3.70 8.47
CA ALA A 59 7.77 -4.83 7.56
C ALA A 59 8.03 -6.16 8.26
N GLU A 60 9.08 -6.25 9.07
CA GLU A 60 9.41 -7.44 9.88
C GLU A 60 8.29 -7.77 10.88
N ALA A 61 7.75 -6.74 11.55
CA ALA A 61 6.64 -6.91 12.48
C ALA A 61 5.38 -7.43 11.77
N LEU A 62 5.03 -6.90 10.59
CA LEU A 62 3.89 -7.38 9.79
C LEU A 62 4.10 -8.82 9.30
N ILE A 63 5.32 -9.20 8.93
CA ILE A 63 5.63 -10.59 8.55
C ILE A 63 5.43 -11.53 9.75
N LYS A 64 5.82 -11.09 10.95
CA LYS A 64 5.74 -11.93 12.16
C LYS A 64 4.33 -12.00 12.75
N TYR A 65 3.62 -10.88 12.77
CA TYR A 65 2.39 -10.71 13.55
C TYR A 65 1.14 -10.41 12.70
N GLU A 66 1.28 -10.24 11.38
CA GLU A 66 0.24 -9.89 10.40
C GLU A 66 -0.39 -8.50 10.55
N THR A 67 -0.60 -8.05 11.79
CA THR A 67 -1.18 -6.75 12.14
C THR A 67 -0.29 -6.00 13.13
N ILE A 68 -0.26 -4.67 13.03
CA ILE A 68 0.42 -3.78 13.97
C ILE A 68 -0.62 -2.97 14.74
N GLU A 69 -0.60 -3.07 16.07
CA GLU A 69 -1.38 -2.24 16.99
C GLU A 69 -0.66 -0.91 17.31
N GLU A 70 -1.39 0.06 17.87
CA GLU A 70 -0.87 1.41 18.16
C GLU A 70 0.38 1.39 19.05
N ASP A 71 0.42 0.54 20.07
CA ASP A 71 1.56 0.47 20.99
C ASP A 71 2.81 -0.11 20.34
N GLN A 72 2.64 -1.08 19.43
CA GLN A 72 3.73 -1.62 18.61
C GLN A 72 4.26 -0.55 17.66
N LEU A 73 3.37 0.25 17.05
CA LEU A 73 3.75 1.37 16.21
C LEU A 73 4.56 2.41 17.00
N LYS A 74 4.13 2.77 18.21
CA LYS A 74 4.87 3.71 19.09
C LYS A 74 6.27 3.18 19.42
N ASP A 75 6.39 1.89 19.69
CA ASP A 75 7.69 1.26 19.94
C ASP A 75 8.61 1.38 18.72
N ILE A 76 8.12 1.06 17.52
CA ILE A 76 8.89 1.20 16.27
C ILE A 76 9.28 2.66 16.02
N MET A 77 8.35 3.60 16.22
CA MET A 77 8.62 5.03 16.03
C MET A 77 9.68 5.57 17.00
N ALA A 78 9.79 4.98 18.19
CA ALA A 78 10.82 5.27 19.17
C ALA A 78 12.13 4.48 18.95
N GLY A 79 12.24 3.68 17.89
CA GLY A 79 13.43 2.87 17.58
C GLY A 79 13.59 1.64 18.48
N ARG A 80 12.51 1.19 19.12
CA ARG A 80 12.48 -0.05 19.91
C ARG A 80 11.91 -1.20 19.08
N VAL A 81 12.26 -2.43 19.46
CA VAL A 81 11.66 -3.63 18.90
C VAL A 81 10.19 -3.72 19.33
N PRO A 82 9.24 -3.89 18.39
CA PRO A 82 7.82 -3.99 18.71
C PRO A 82 7.53 -5.23 19.56
N LYS A 83 6.71 -5.05 20.58
CA LYS A 83 6.22 -6.15 21.42
C LYS A 83 5.25 -7.04 20.63
N PRO A 84 5.01 -8.29 21.07
CA PRO A 84 3.94 -9.10 20.52
C PRO A 84 2.56 -8.42 20.69
N PRO A 85 1.61 -8.65 19.76
CA PRO A 85 0.24 -8.18 19.88
C PRO A 85 -0.45 -8.73 21.14
N SER A 86 -1.56 -8.11 21.52
CA SER A 86 -2.37 -8.58 22.63
C SER A 86 -2.92 -9.99 22.35
N GLY A 87 -2.69 -10.94 23.27
CA GLY A 87 -3.12 -12.33 23.09
C GLY A 87 -2.23 -13.20 22.19
N TRP A 88 -1.06 -12.72 21.79
CA TRP A 88 -0.07 -13.53 21.06
C TRP A 88 0.52 -14.63 21.95
N ASP A 89 0.20 -15.89 21.64
CA ASP A 89 0.78 -17.07 22.28
C ASP A 89 1.96 -17.61 21.45
N ASP A 90 3.18 -17.43 21.97
CA ASP A 90 4.43 -17.83 21.30
C ASP A 90 4.62 -19.36 21.23
N THR A 91 3.68 -20.13 21.79
CA THR A 91 3.69 -21.60 21.75
C THR A 91 3.42 -22.18 20.37
N MET A 92 2.81 -21.42 19.45
CA MET A 92 2.58 -21.84 18.06
C MET A 92 3.86 -21.83 17.22
N SER A 93 4.81 -20.96 17.53
CA SER A 93 6.12 -20.83 16.87
C SER A 93 7.06 -22.01 17.15
N HIS A 94 6.84 -22.68 18.28
CA HIS A 94 7.75 -23.68 18.87
C HIS A 94 7.08 -25.03 19.13
N ARG A 95 6.03 -25.41 18.38
CA ARG A 95 5.53 -26.78 18.48
C ARG A 95 6.60 -27.73 17.89
N PRO A 96 7.24 -28.60 18.69
CA PRO A 96 8.08 -29.64 18.11
C PRO A 96 7.20 -30.50 17.18
N PRO A 97 7.73 -31.02 16.06
CA PRO A 97 6.96 -31.92 15.22
C PRO A 97 6.38 -33.02 16.10
N PRO A 98 5.10 -33.42 15.90
CA PRO A 98 4.52 -34.50 16.67
C PRO A 98 5.45 -35.70 16.59
N PRO A 99 5.72 -36.41 17.70
CA PRO A 99 6.61 -37.57 17.68
C PRO A 99 6.11 -38.52 16.58
N ALA A 100 7.05 -38.97 15.74
CA ALA A 100 6.73 -39.92 14.68
C ALA A 100 5.90 -41.07 15.27
N PRO A 101 4.82 -41.51 14.59
CA PRO A 101 4.04 -42.65 15.09
C PRO A 101 5.01 -43.81 15.31
N GLY A 102 5.10 -44.26 16.57
CA GLY A 102 5.99 -45.36 16.95
C GLY A 102 5.69 -46.60 16.09
N PRO A 103 6.64 -47.53 15.96
CA PRO A 103 6.46 -48.71 15.12
C PRO A 103 5.16 -49.43 15.50
N LEU A 104 4.27 -49.60 14.53
CA LEU A 104 3.07 -50.43 14.69
C LEU A 104 3.51 -51.82 15.14
N PRO A 105 3.05 -52.34 16.29
CA PRO A 105 3.41 -53.68 16.71
C PRO A 105 2.70 -54.68 15.81
N GLY A 106 3.47 -55.41 14.98
CA GLY A 106 3.00 -56.66 14.40
C GLY A 106 2.96 -56.78 12.88
N ALA A 107 3.92 -56.21 12.13
CA ALA A 107 4.16 -56.71 10.77
C ALA A 107 5.09 -57.95 10.83
N PRO A 108 4.63 -59.16 10.45
CA PRO A 108 5.48 -60.34 10.44
C PRO A 108 6.58 -60.18 9.38
N LEU A 109 7.85 -60.26 9.81
CA LEU A 109 9.01 -60.34 8.93
C LEU A 109 8.86 -61.54 7.99
N GLY A 110 8.71 -61.29 6.69
CA GLY A 110 8.88 -62.31 5.67
C GLY A 110 10.34 -62.79 5.67
N SER A 111 10.55 -64.08 5.89
CA SER A 111 11.84 -64.75 5.72
C SER A 111 12.31 -64.71 4.26
N PRO A 112 13.62 -64.63 3.97
CA PRO A 112 14.11 -64.63 2.61
C PRO A 112 14.00 -66.03 1.99
N ALA A 113 13.46 -66.10 0.78
CA ALA A 113 13.45 -67.32 -0.03
C ALA A 113 14.86 -67.61 -0.58
N SER A 114 15.25 -68.89 -0.51
CA SER A 114 16.35 -69.49 -1.29
C SER A 114 15.96 -69.66 -2.76
#